data_AF-A0A062V5D7-F1
#
_entry.id   AF-A0A062V5D7-F1
#
_cell.length_a   1.000
_cell.length_b   1.000
_cell.length_c   1.000
_cell.angle_alpha   90.00
_cell.angle_beta   90.00
_cell.angle_gamma   90.00
#
_symmetry.space_group_name_H-M   'P 1'
#
loop_
_entity.id
_entity.type
_entity.pdbx_description
1 polymer ?
#
loop_
_entity_poly.entity_id
_entity_poly.type
_entity_poly.pdbx_seq_one_letter_code
_entity_poly.pdbx_strand_id
1 'polypeptide(L)'
;MSREVIRASLYQLLIIYAILVFLAGLGTISKYTLHFEIFALVLAVFGALSIRKENKDNNEIKFPPVLIILPFIIILVSRIIPYLNNSIPLGYDPGIYKYVMETYLESLPDLPKENTDLWMRSWSPPGLFVITDLLYLIGFDTHSILTWVFIFFELLLGLGIYVTASRFFGKGTGILSLFIYSISITQYKVFWYMYYKNVVALFIMLIALYFLRSRKYLPFILTASFVGAVHRPTFMIFGLIYLGYIISCRKEYIKNVLAGAIILALTLTFYTQNIREAIFDKIEPIITANIGAGTFISLSTYQLLSLSYLPFALLGFLILARRKDFNLFFLWFLITGVIVYFKLIFFNRFIIHLDVAMIILASFGFYELIKFNKRIGTATLLILFLSSLLVMNQNISDTKPLISEKELDIIKQFNNIESDAYVMSTSSYYSPWVLGYSGRKTIAPGLFDHNRWNLEEWRKFWETDDKERAVEMLDVYERPLYIYLGEMSRINERKFENGCFDKILQENKIKIYKAICNNTDMRQDYNYVNQE
;
A
#
# COMPACT_ATOMS: atom_id res chain seq x y z
N MET A 1 44.05 -4.24 13.54
CA MET A 1 43.68 -3.07 12.70
C MET A 1 43.26 -1.93 13.62
N SER A 2 43.91 -0.76 13.55
CA SER A 2 43.51 0.37 14.40
C SER A 2 42.13 0.90 13.97
N ARG A 3 41.34 1.42 14.90
CA ARG A 3 40.00 1.96 14.61
C ARG A 3 40.03 3.12 13.61
N GLU A 4 41.13 3.86 13.57
CA GLU A 4 41.33 4.94 12.61
C GLU A 4 41.40 4.43 11.18
N VAL A 5 42.07 3.29 10.96
CA VAL A 5 42.08 2.64 9.65
C VAL A 5 40.67 2.19 9.27
N ILE A 6 39.93 1.55 10.17
CA ILE A 6 38.53 1.13 9.91
C ILE A 6 37.65 2.34 9.53
N ARG A 7 37.82 3.46 10.25
CA ARG A 7 37.08 4.70 9.97
C ARG A 7 37.46 5.31 8.63
N ALA A 8 38.74 5.39 8.29
CA ALA A 8 39.19 5.91 7.00
C ALA A 8 38.66 5.05 5.85
N SER A 9 38.75 3.72 5.98
CA SER A 9 38.20 2.77 5.02
C SER A 9 36.69 2.91 4.88
N LEU A 10 35.95 3.11 5.98
CA LEU A 10 34.50 3.31 5.94
C LEU A 10 34.10 4.49 5.03
N TYR A 11 34.77 5.64 5.15
CA TYR A 11 34.44 6.82 4.33
C TYR A 11 34.82 6.63 2.86
N GLN A 12 35.94 5.97 2.57
CA GLN A 12 36.33 5.64 1.19
C GLN A 12 35.31 4.72 0.54
N LEU A 13 34.95 3.63 1.23
CA LEU A 13 33.94 2.67 0.78
C LEU A 13 32.57 3.35 0.61
N LEU A 14 32.21 4.27 1.49
CA LEU A 14 30.96 5.01 1.42
C LEU A 14 30.89 5.92 0.18
N ILE A 15 31.99 6.61 -0.16
CA ILE A 15 32.07 7.42 -1.39
C ILE A 15 31.93 6.53 -2.61
N ILE A 16 32.66 5.40 -2.66
CA ILE A 16 32.56 4.43 -3.77
C ILE A 16 31.12 3.95 -3.92
N TYR A 17 30.49 3.53 -2.82
CA TYR A 17 29.10 3.09 -2.82
C TYR A 17 28.15 4.18 -3.35
N ALA A 18 28.30 5.43 -2.88
CA ALA A 18 27.46 6.53 -3.33
C ALA A 18 27.61 6.82 -4.83
N ILE A 19 28.84 6.77 -5.36
CA ILE A 19 29.10 6.93 -6.79
C ILE A 19 28.46 5.78 -7.57
N LEU A 20 28.62 4.52 -7.13
CA LEU A 20 28.04 3.37 -7.81
C LEU A 20 26.51 3.42 -7.81
N VAL A 21 25.87 3.77 -6.69
CA VAL A 21 24.41 3.95 -6.61
C VAL A 21 23.96 5.09 -7.54
N PHE A 22 24.71 6.19 -7.58
CA PHE A 22 24.44 7.29 -8.50
C PHE A 22 24.51 6.86 -9.98
N LEU A 23 25.57 6.15 -10.38
CA LEU A 23 25.73 5.61 -11.74
C LEU A 23 24.65 4.57 -12.09
N ALA A 24 24.23 3.75 -11.13
CA ALA A 24 23.12 2.82 -11.31
C ALA A 24 21.77 3.55 -11.45
N GLY A 25 21.60 4.67 -10.75
CA GLY A 25 20.45 5.58 -10.90
C GLY A 25 20.39 6.24 -12.27
N LEU A 26 21.55 6.57 -12.86
CA LEU A 26 21.66 7.08 -14.24
C LEU A 26 21.46 6.00 -15.31
N GLY A 27 21.40 4.72 -14.93
CA GLY A 27 21.33 3.61 -15.88
C GLY A 27 22.65 3.30 -16.60
N THR A 28 23.77 3.91 -16.18
CA THR A 28 25.09 3.67 -16.78
C THR A 28 25.63 2.28 -16.45
N ILE A 29 25.28 1.75 -15.28
CA ILE A 29 25.61 0.38 -14.88
C ILE A 29 24.32 -0.38 -14.58
N SER A 30 24.29 -1.66 -14.93
CA SER A 30 23.14 -2.50 -14.59
C SER A 30 23.04 -2.68 -13.08
N LYS A 31 21.83 -2.46 -12.57
CA LYS A 31 21.46 -2.65 -11.16
C LYS A 31 21.66 -4.10 -10.69
N TYR A 32 21.77 -5.04 -11.62
CA TYR A 32 21.94 -6.48 -11.36
C TYR A 32 23.39 -6.96 -11.43
N THR A 33 24.32 -6.12 -11.87
CA THR A 33 25.73 -6.52 -12.05
C THR A 33 26.51 -6.54 -10.74
N LEU A 34 26.08 -5.77 -9.74
CA LEU A 34 26.78 -5.63 -8.47
C LEU A 34 25.85 -6.05 -7.33
N HIS A 35 26.37 -6.85 -6.39
CA HIS A 35 25.68 -7.20 -5.15
C HIS A 35 25.69 -6.02 -4.17
N PHE A 36 24.94 -4.96 -4.50
CA PHE A 36 24.85 -3.73 -3.71
C PHE A 36 24.39 -3.99 -2.28
N GLU A 37 23.56 -5.00 -2.05
CA GLU A 37 23.07 -5.38 -0.72
C GLU A 37 24.20 -5.89 0.17
N ILE A 38 25.12 -6.69 -0.38
CA ILE A 38 26.30 -7.16 0.34
C ILE A 38 27.21 -5.98 0.67
N PHE A 39 27.43 -5.07 -0.28
CA PHE A 39 28.24 -3.87 -0.04
C PHE A 39 27.59 -2.98 1.05
N ALA A 40 26.27 -2.80 1.01
CA ALA A 40 25.54 -2.06 2.03
C ALA A 40 25.68 -2.68 3.43
N LEU A 41 25.64 -4.02 3.53
CA LEU A 41 25.86 -4.74 4.78
C LEU A 41 27.30 -4.55 5.29
N VAL A 42 28.31 -4.65 4.42
CA VAL A 42 29.71 -4.41 4.79
C VAL A 42 29.89 -2.98 5.34
N LEU A 43 29.32 -1.98 4.67
CA LEU A 43 29.33 -0.59 5.16
C LEU A 43 28.68 -0.46 6.54
N ALA A 44 27.53 -1.10 6.73
CA ALA A 44 26.82 -1.07 8.00
C ALA A 44 27.63 -1.69 9.14
N VAL A 45 28.29 -2.83 8.89
CA VAL A 45 29.16 -3.49 9.88
C VAL A 45 30.38 -2.62 10.20
N PHE A 46 31.07 -2.09 9.19
CA PHE A 46 32.22 -1.20 9.40
C PHE A 46 31.83 0.07 10.16
N GLY A 47 30.66 0.63 9.85
CA GLY A 47 30.06 1.74 10.58
C GLY A 47 29.82 1.41 12.04
N ALA A 48 29.14 0.29 12.33
CA ALA A 48 28.82 -0.13 13.69
C ALA A 48 30.07 -0.46 14.53
N LEU A 49 31.17 -0.89 13.89
CA LEU A 49 32.46 -1.10 14.54
C LEU A 49 33.21 0.21 14.81
N SER A 50 33.06 1.21 13.93
CA SER A 50 33.73 2.51 14.01
C SER A 50 33.09 3.46 15.02
N ILE A 51 31.78 3.34 15.26
CA ILE A 51 31.03 4.21 16.18
C ILE A 51 31.31 3.81 17.63
N ARG A 52 31.85 4.76 18.42
CA ARG A 52 32.19 4.55 19.83
C ARG A 52 30.93 4.29 20.65
N LYS A 53 30.99 3.36 21.61
CA LYS A 53 29.89 3.08 22.55
C LYS A 53 29.61 4.25 23.52
N GLU A 54 30.50 5.25 23.60
CA GLU A 54 30.63 6.09 24.80
C GLU A 54 30.65 7.61 24.63
N ASN A 55 30.71 8.20 23.43
CA ASN A 55 30.73 9.66 23.37
C ASN A 55 29.31 10.23 23.29
N LYS A 56 28.75 10.52 24.46
CA LYS A 56 27.79 11.62 24.69
C LYS A 56 28.44 13.00 24.47
N ASP A 57 29.34 13.12 23.49
CA ASP A 57 29.87 14.45 23.15
C ASP A 57 28.73 15.25 22.52
N ASN A 58 28.42 16.37 23.18
CA ASN A 58 27.33 17.31 22.92
C ASN A 58 27.42 18.06 21.57
N ASN A 59 28.13 17.51 20.58
CA ASN A 59 28.14 18.07 19.22
C ASN A 59 26.85 17.69 18.51
N GLU A 60 25.73 18.17 19.03
CA GLU A 60 24.43 18.09 18.37
C GLU A 60 24.52 18.90 17.08
N ILE A 61 24.40 18.21 15.94
CA ILE A 61 24.34 18.88 14.64
C ILE A 61 23.01 19.62 14.58
N LYS A 62 23.06 20.94 14.71
CA LYS A 62 21.90 21.82 14.57
C LYS A 62 21.60 21.98 13.08
N PHE A 63 20.49 21.39 12.65
CA PHE A 63 19.89 21.69 11.36
C PHE A 63 18.96 22.90 11.49
N PRO A 64 18.99 23.85 10.56
CA PRO A 64 18.01 24.92 10.51
C PRO A 64 16.58 24.34 10.44
N PRO A 65 15.65 24.78 11.31
CA PRO A 65 14.26 24.28 11.28
C PRO A 65 13.57 24.49 9.93
N VAL A 66 13.96 25.52 9.18
CA VAL A 66 13.44 25.81 7.83
C VAL A 66 13.66 24.66 6.85
N LEU A 67 14.63 23.79 7.09
CA LEU A 67 14.88 22.61 6.25
C LEU A 67 13.73 21.60 6.25
N ILE A 68 12.77 21.71 7.16
CA ILE A 68 11.56 20.88 7.19
C ILE A 68 10.64 21.21 6.00
N ILE A 69 10.65 22.45 5.52
CA ILE A 69 9.73 22.93 4.48
C ILE A 69 10.02 22.26 3.13
N LEU A 70 11.30 22.13 2.76
CA LEU A 70 11.71 21.62 1.45
C LEU A 70 11.21 20.18 1.18
N PRO A 71 11.35 19.20 2.08
CA PRO A 71 10.76 17.88 1.90
C PRO A 71 9.25 17.88 1.70
N PHE A 72 8.50 18.72 2.41
CA PHE A 72 7.06 18.83 2.22
C PHE A 72 6.71 19.35 0.84
N ILE A 73 7.46 20.34 0.33
CA ILE A 73 7.32 20.81 -1.05
C ILE A 73 7.61 19.66 -2.03
N ILE A 74 8.65 18.86 -1.81
CA ILE A 74 8.98 17.72 -2.67
C ILE A 74 7.83 16.69 -2.67
N ILE A 75 7.28 16.33 -1.50
CA ILE A 75 6.13 15.40 -1.40
C ILE A 75 4.95 15.99 -2.18
N LEU A 76 4.58 17.24 -1.90
CA LEU A 76 3.44 17.90 -2.52
C LEU A 76 3.59 17.94 -4.05
N VAL A 77 4.68 18.51 -4.56
CA VAL A 77 4.92 18.66 -6.00
C VAL A 77 4.94 17.32 -6.70
N SER A 78 5.67 16.33 -6.16
CA SER A 78 5.75 15.01 -6.77
C SER A 78 4.41 14.26 -6.81
N ARG A 79 3.47 14.57 -5.91
CA ARG A 79 2.14 13.93 -5.90
C ARG A 79 1.10 14.70 -6.69
N ILE A 80 1.28 16.02 -6.87
CA ILE A 80 0.42 16.85 -7.71
C ILE A 80 0.71 16.65 -9.20
N ILE A 81 1.98 16.52 -9.60
CA ILE A 81 2.38 16.41 -11.01
C ILE A 81 1.56 15.37 -11.79
N PRO A 82 1.34 14.14 -11.29
CA PRO A 82 0.52 13.13 -11.98
C PRO A 82 -0.94 13.53 -12.25
N TYR A 83 -1.47 14.55 -11.58
CA TYR A 83 -2.84 15.03 -11.72
C TYR A 83 -2.96 16.35 -12.49
N LEU A 84 -1.84 16.98 -12.91
CA LEU A 84 -1.89 18.23 -13.67
C LEU A 84 -2.60 18.07 -15.03
N ASN A 85 -2.46 16.90 -15.65
CA ASN A 85 -3.04 16.58 -16.96
C ASN A 85 -3.93 15.33 -16.92
N ASN A 86 -4.43 14.96 -15.73
CA ASN A 86 -5.18 13.73 -15.55
C ASN A 86 -6.19 13.88 -14.41
N SER A 87 -7.46 13.61 -14.72
CA SER A 87 -8.59 13.64 -13.79
C SER A 87 -8.89 12.27 -13.17
N ILE A 88 -8.23 11.20 -13.62
CA ILE A 88 -8.49 9.84 -13.15
C ILE A 88 -7.64 9.56 -11.92
N PRO A 89 -8.23 9.11 -10.79
CA PRO A 89 -7.46 8.63 -9.66
C PRO A 89 -6.42 7.57 -10.05
N LEU A 90 -5.24 7.63 -9.46
CA LEU A 90 -4.19 6.64 -9.72
C LEU A 90 -4.46 5.32 -8.99
N GLY A 91 -3.88 4.23 -9.48
CA GLY A 91 -3.82 2.95 -8.75
C GLY A 91 -4.92 1.97 -9.10
N TYR A 92 -4.95 0.87 -8.34
CA TYR A 92 -5.79 -0.30 -8.62
C TYR A 92 -7.13 -0.28 -7.87
N ASP A 93 -7.13 0.24 -6.64
CA ASP A 93 -8.29 0.27 -5.77
C ASP A 93 -9.22 1.51 -5.85
N PRO A 94 -9.03 2.57 -6.69
CA PRO A 94 -9.90 3.75 -6.64
C PRO A 94 -11.39 3.44 -6.79
N GLY A 95 -11.76 2.51 -7.67
CA GLY A 95 -13.17 2.15 -7.85
C GLY A 95 -13.76 1.40 -6.65
N ILE A 96 -12.96 0.56 -5.97
CA ILE A 96 -13.38 -0.06 -4.68
C ILE A 96 -13.56 1.03 -3.63
N TYR A 97 -12.60 1.96 -3.50
CA TYR A 97 -12.72 3.05 -2.53
C TYR A 97 -13.92 3.94 -2.81
N LYS A 98 -14.13 4.32 -4.07
CA LYS A 98 -15.29 5.11 -4.49
C LYS A 98 -16.59 4.42 -4.08
N TYR A 99 -16.76 3.16 -4.45
CA TYR A 99 -17.96 2.38 -4.11
C TYR A 99 -18.22 2.35 -2.60
N VAL A 100 -17.18 2.04 -1.81
CA VAL A 100 -17.34 1.93 -0.35
C VAL A 100 -17.57 3.31 0.29
N MET A 101 -16.84 4.35 -0.14
CA MET A 101 -17.06 5.72 0.35
C MET A 101 -18.48 6.17 0.06
N GLU A 102 -18.98 5.93 -1.16
CA GLU A 102 -20.34 6.28 -1.57
C GLU A 102 -21.42 5.50 -0.82
N THR A 103 -21.15 4.23 -0.49
CA THR A 103 -22.05 3.42 0.34
C THR A 103 -22.11 3.90 1.79
N TYR A 104 -21.03 4.52 2.28
CA TYR A 104 -20.96 5.09 3.63
C TYR A 104 -21.40 6.56 3.69
N LEU A 105 -21.76 7.18 2.57
CA LEU A 105 -22.22 8.57 2.56
C LEU A 105 -23.45 8.74 3.44
N GLU A 106 -23.40 9.76 4.29
CA GLU A 106 -24.48 10.14 5.21
C GLU A 106 -24.87 9.02 6.17
N SER A 107 -23.95 8.08 6.41
CA SER A 107 -24.19 6.99 7.35
C SER A 107 -24.13 7.51 8.79
N LEU A 108 -23.23 8.45 9.10
CA LEU A 108 -23.07 8.93 10.48
C LEU A 108 -24.35 9.55 11.07
N PRO A 109 -24.70 9.19 12.33
CA PRO A 109 -23.89 8.44 13.30
C PRO A 109 -23.97 6.91 13.19
N ASP A 110 -24.84 6.37 12.33
CA ASP A 110 -25.09 4.94 12.20
C ASP A 110 -24.10 4.30 11.18
N LEU A 111 -23.30 3.33 11.58
CA LEU A 111 -22.52 2.58 10.58
C LEU A 111 -23.47 1.82 9.64
N PRO A 112 -23.20 1.77 8.31
CA PRO A 112 -24.12 1.19 7.36
C PRO A 112 -24.42 -0.27 7.71
N LYS A 113 -25.73 -0.58 7.70
CA LYS A 113 -26.36 -1.78 8.28
C LYS A 113 -25.99 -3.09 7.58
N GLU A 114 -26.47 -4.20 8.13
CA GLU A 114 -26.35 -5.60 7.64
C GLU A 114 -26.64 -5.82 6.15
N ASN A 115 -27.33 -4.89 5.48
CA ASN A 115 -27.66 -4.95 4.05
C ASN A 115 -26.51 -4.56 3.11
N THR A 116 -25.32 -4.31 3.66
CA THR A 116 -24.13 -4.09 2.85
C THR A 116 -23.57 -5.39 2.30
N ASP A 117 -22.95 -5.30 1.12
CA ASP A 117 -22.25 -6.40 0.47
C ASP A 117 -21.33 -7.17 1.46
N LEU A 118 -21.40 -8.50 1.43
CA LEU A 118 -20.63 -9.41 2.26
C LEU A 118 -19.12 -9.19 2.08
N TRP A 119 -18.66 -9.00 0.85
CA TRP A 119 -17.25 -8.72 0.56
C TRP A 119 -16.80 -7.44 1.26
N MET A 120 -17.65 -6.42 1.32
CA MET A 120 -17.35 -5.16 1.98
C MET A 120 -17.24 -5.34 3.49
N ARG A 121 -18.22 -6.00 4.12
CA ARG A 121 -18.17 -6.33 5.56
C ARG A 121 -16.93 -7.13 5.92
N SER A 122 -16.56 -8.07 5.06
CA SER A 122 -15.41 -8.94 5.28
C SER A 122 -14.07 -8.23 5.05
N TRP A 123 -13.92 -7.34 4.06
CA TRP A 123 -12.62 -6.79 3.64
C TRP A 123 -12.39 -5.32 4.00
N SER A 124 -13.43 -4.56 4.32
CA SER A 124 -13.35 -3.13 4.58
C SER A 124 -13.55 -2.78 6.05
N PRO A 125 -12.46 -2.48 6.79
CA PRO A 125 -12.56 -1.88 8.11
C PRO A 125 -13.34 -0.55 8.05
N PRO A 126 -14.27 -0.28 8.99
CA PRO A 126 -15.15 0.88 8.91
C PRO A 126 -14.45 2.21 9.20
N GLY A 127 -13.32 2.20 9.92
CA GLY A 127 -12.70 3.40 10.46
C GLY A 127 -12.21 4.40 9.41
N LEU A 128 -11.72 3.95 8.24
CA LEU A 128 -11.38 4.88 7.16
C LEU A 128 -12.65 5.59 6.66
N PHE A 129 -13.75 4.87 6.54
CA PHE A 129 -14.96 5.39 5.92
C PHE A 129 -15.74 6.34 6.82
N VAL A 130 -15.61 6.18 8.14
CA VAL A 130 -16.01 7.21 9.11
C VAL A 130 -15.25 8.52 8.87
N ILE A 131 -13.94 8.46 8.58
CA ILE A 131 -13.16 9.68 8.26
C ILE A 131 -13.67 10.29 6.96
N THR A 132 -13.94 9.49 5.93
CA THR A 132 -14.37 10.01 4.63
C THR A 132 -15.78 10.58 4.67
N ASP A 133 -16.69 10.00 5.46
CA ASP A 133 -18.04 10.54 5.65
C ASP A 133 -18.01 11.89 6.38
N LEU A 134 -17.15 12.04 7.40
CA LEU A 134 -16.90 13.35 8.03
C LEU A 134 -16.34 14.38 7.04
N LEU A 135 -15.47 13.96 6.11
CA LEU A 135 -14.94 14.85 5.07
C LEU A 135 -16.03 15.24 4.06
N TYR A 136 -16.96 14.33 3.77
CA TYR A 136 -18.11 14.62 2.93
C TYR A 136 -19.03 15.67 3.57
N LEU A 137 -19.32 15.54 4.87
CA LEU A 137 -20.13 16.50 5.62
C LEU A 137 -19.56 17.94 5.62
N ILE A 138 -18.23 18.09 5.48
CA ILE A 138 -17.58 19.40 5.37
C ILE A 138 -17.38 19.87 3.91
N GLY A 139 -17.91 19.13 2.94
CA GLY A 139 -18.02 19.54 1.54
C GLY A 139 -17.03 18.91 0.55
N PHE A 140 -16.27 17.88 0.92
CA PHE A 140 -15.40 17.16 -0.03
C PHE A 140 -16.18 16.08 -0.78
N ASP A 141 -16.11 16.07 -2.11
CA ASP A 141 -16.64 14.99 -2.94
C ASP A 141 -15.70 13.78 -2.98
N THR A 142 -16.21 12.61 -3.38
CA THR A 142 -15.44 11.36 -3.45
C THR A 142 -14.20 11.52 -4.34
N HIS A 143 -14.29 12.29 -5.43
CA HIS A 143 -13.14 12.54 -6.29
C HIS A 143 -12.03 13.31 -5.55
N SER A 144 -12.35 14.42 -4.86
CA SER A 144 -11.38 15.17 -4.06
C SER A 144 -10.81 14.35 -2.91
N ILE A 145 -11.60 13.45 -2.32
CA ILE A 145 -11.12 12.56 -1.26
C ILE A 145 -10.07 11.59 -1.80
N LEU A 146 -10.31 10.99 -2.97
CA LEU A 146 -9.40 10.04 -3.62
C LEU A 146 -8.13 10.71 -4.15
N THR A 147 -8.17 11.99 -4.51
CA THR A 147 -7.02 12.72 -5.06
C THR A 147 -6.36 13.62 -4.01
N TRP A 148 -6.97 14.77 -3.72
CA TRP A 148 -6.37 15.85 -2.93
C TRP A 148 -6.23 15.49 -1.45
N VAL A 149 -7.26 14.90 -0.83
CA VAL A 149 -7.18 14.48 0.57
C VAL A 149 -6.17 13.35 0.72
N PHE A 150 -6.04 12.45 -0.26
CA PHE A 150 -5.03 11.41 -0.21
C PHE A 150 -3.61 11.99 -0.23
N ILE A 151 -3.34 12.99 -1.07
CA ILE A 151 -2.07 13.75 -1.06
C ILE A 151 -1.84 14.41 0.31
N PHE A 152 -2.89 14.96 0.92
CA PHE A 152 -2.79 15.50 2.27
C PHE A 152 -2.42 14.43 3.31
N PHE A 153 -2.96 13.21 3.23
CA PHE A 153 -2.55 12.11 4.10
C PHE A 153 -1.10 11.66 3.88
N GLU A 154 -0.57 11.76 2.66
CA GLU A 154 0.86 11.54 2.38
C GLU A 154 1.75 12.58 3.08
N LEU A 155 1.32 13.85 3.13
CA LEU A 155 1.99 14.88 3.92
C LEU A 155 1.90 14.59 5.42
N LEU A 156 0.73 14.19 5.90
CA LEU A 156 0.56 13.80 7.32
C LEU A 156 1.43 12.61 7.68
N LEU A 157 1.57 11.61 6.83
CA LEU A 157 2.49 10.49 7.05
C LEU A 157 3.93 10.98 7.17
N GLY A 158 4.39 11.85 6.26
CA GLY A 158 5.69 12.52 6.37
C GLY A 158 5.87 13.26 7.70
N LEU A 159 4.86 14.01 8.14
CA LEU A 159 4.86 14.70 9.44
C LEU A 159 4.93 13.70 10.61
N GLY A 160 4.17 12.60 10.54
CA GLY A 160 4.19 11.53 11.54
C GLY A 160 5.57 10.89 11.66
N ILE A 161 6.24 10.66 10.53
CA ILE A 161 7.62 10.16 10.47
C ILE A 161 8.56 11.17 11.15
N TYR A 162 8.50 12.45 10.76
CA TYR A 162 9.32 13.53 11.34
C TYR A 162 9.16 13.62 12.87
N VAL A 163 7.92 13.73 13.36
CA VAL A 163 7.62 13.94 14.78
C VAL A 163 8.05 12.73 15.61
N THR A 164 7.75 11.52 15.12
CA THR A 164 8.06 10.29 15.86
C THR A 164 9.57 10.02 15.87
N ALA A 165 10.25 10.14 14.74
CA ALA A 165 11.71 10.00 14.67
C ALA A 165 12.41 11.07 15.53
N SER A 166 11.93 12.32 15.52
CA SER A 166 12.44 13.40 16.39
C SER A 166 12.31 13.05 17.86
N ARG A 167 11.20 12.41 18.25
CA ARG A 167 10.93 12.04 19.64
C ARG A 167 11.81 10.90 20.14
N PHE A 168 12.15 9.96 19.27
CA PHE A 168 12.97 8.80 19.64
C PHE A 168 14.47 9.09 19.56
N PHE A 169 14.91 9.78 18.52
CA PHE A 169 16.34 9.89 18.17
C PHE A 169 16.86 11.33 18.09
N GLY A 170 15.99 12.34 18.23
CA GLY A 170 16.34 13.75 18.19
C GLY A 170 15.99 14.44 16.86
N LYS A 171 15.91 15.78 16.89
CA LYS A 171 15.37 16.60 15.78
C LYS A 171 16.12 16.38 14.46
N GLY A 172 17.45 16.22 14.50
CA GLY A 172 18.25 15.98 13.30
C GLY A 172 17.86 14.70 12.57
N THR A 173 17.64 13.60 13.31
CA THR A 173 17.13 12.35 12.74
C THR A 173 15.72 12.51 12.18
N GLY A 174 14.86 13.31 12.84
CA GLY A 174 13.54 13.62 12.31
C GLY A 174 13.59 14.33 10.95
N ILE A 175 14.40 15.38 10.83
CA ILE A 175 14.57 16.13 9.57
C ILE A 175 15.07 15.19 8.47
N LEU A 176 16.10 14.39 8.76
CA LEU A 176 16.64 13.41 7.82
C LEU A 176 15.58 12.37 7.40
N SER A 177 14.74 11.91 8.33
CA SER A 177 13.67 10.95 8.02
C SER A 177 12.66 11.52 7.04
N LEU A 178 12.31 12.80 7.22
CA LEU A 178 11.40 13.50 6.31
C LEU A 178 12.03 13.69 4.92
N PHE A 179 13.32 14.00 4.83
CA PHE A 179 14.03 14.08 3.56
C PHE A 179 14.08 12.74 2.84
N ILE A 180 14.44 11.64 3.52
CA ILE A 180 14.50 10.31 2.89
C ILE A 180 13.09 9.88 2.47
N TYR A 181 12.05 10.15 3.28
CA TYR A 181 10.66 9.87 2.92
C TYR A 181 10.24 10.62 1.64
N SER A 182 10.56 11.91 1.52
CA SER A 182 10.12 12.72 0.38
C SER A 182 10.68 12.25 -0.97
N ILE A 183 11.81 11.54 -0.95
CA ILE A 183 12.44 10.95 -2.14
C ILE A 183 12.34 9.41 -2.19
N SER A 184 11.60 8.77 -1.28
CA SER A 184 11.44 7.32 -1.28
C SER A 184 10.54 6.89 -2.44
N ILE A 185 11.12 6.24 -3.45
CA ILE A 185 10.38 5.71 -4.61
C ILE A 185 9.39 4.65 -4.16
N THR A 186 9.72 3.87 -3.13
CA THR A 186 8.80 2.89 -2.54
C THR A 186 7.54 3.58 -2.01
N GLN A 187 7.67 4.67 -1.26
CA GLN A 187 6.52 5.45 -0.77
C GLN A 187 5.79 6.20 -1.91
N TYR A 188 6.50 6.60 -2.98
CA TYR A 188 5.81 7.08 -4.18
C TYR A 188 4.95 6.00 -4.84
N LYS A 189 5.42 4.76 -4.88
CA LYS A 189 4.62 3.64 -5.37
C LYS A 189 3.43 3.34 -4.46
N VAL A 190 3.54 3.53 -3.15
CA VAL A 190 2.41 3.42 -2.21
C VAL A 190 1.30 4.41 -2.60
N PHE A 191 1.68 5.66 -2.85
CA PHE A 191 0.80 6.70 -3.38
C PHE A 191 0.21 6.30 -4.74
N TRP A 192 1.04 5.90 -5.72
CA TRP A 192 0.58 5.55 -7.06
C TRP A 192 -0.41 4.37 -7.06
N TYR A 193 -0.17 3.33 -6.25
CA TYR A 193 -1.08 2.20 -6.09
C TYR A 193 -2.35 2.53 -5.30
N MET A 194 -2.47 3.74 -4.74
CA MET A 194 -3.55 4.19 -3.86
C MET A 194 -3.73 3.29 -2.62
N TYR A 195 -2.64 3.07 -1.87
CA TYR A 195 -2.68 2.34 -0.60
C TYR A 195 -3.29 3.17 0.56
N TYR A 196 -4.47 3.76 0.32
CA TYR A 196 -5.12 4.77 1.17
C TYR A 196 -5.25 4.33 2.63
N LYS A 197 -5.90 3.19 2.90
CA LYS A 197 -6.04 2.64 4.27
C LYS A 197 -4.70 2.49 4.96
N ASN A 198 -3.67 2.07 4.22
CA ASN A 198 -2.36 1.81 4.77
C ASN A 198 -1.64 3.11 5.17
N VAL A 199 -1.69 4.14 4.32
CA VAL A 199 -1.08 5.45 4.58
C VAL A 199 -1.70 6.10 5.82
N VAL A 200 -3.04 6.14 5.88
CA VAL A 200 -3.78 6.70 7.03
C VAL A 200 -3.46 5.91 8.31
N ALA A 201 -3.49 4.58 8.24
CA ALA A 201 -3.19 3.74 9.40
C ALA A 201 -1.72 3.86 9.86
N LEU A 202 -0.76 3.99 8.95
CA LEU A 202 0.65 4.20 9.29
C LEU A 202 0.87 5.53 9.99
N PHE A 203 0.20 6.60 9.53
CA PHE A 203 0.21 7.88 10.22
C PHE A 203 -0.34 7.76 11.65
N ILE A 204 -1.54 7.16 11.82
CA ILE A 204 -2.15 6.96 13.14
C ILE A 204 -1.25 6.08 14.03
N MET A 205 -0.65 5.03 13.47
CA MET A 205 0.27 4.16 14.18
C MET A 205 1.49 4.93 14.69
N LEU A 206 2.11 5.78 13.86
CA LEU A 206 3.24 6.63 14.28
C LEU A 206 2.85 7.56 15.43
N ILE A 207 1.66 8.17 15.37
CA ILE A 207 1.13 9.00 16.45
C ILE A 207 0.89 8.17 17.73
N ALA A 208 0.40 6.93 17.62
CA ALA A 208 0.29 6.01 18.75
C ALA A 208 1.66 5.72 19.38
N LEU A 209 2.68 5.39 18.57
CA LEU A 209 4.04 5.17 19.07
C LEU A 209 4.62 6.43 19.74
N TYR A 210 4.33 7.62 19.19
CA TYR A 210 4.69 8.90 19.80
C TYR A 210 4.07 9.08 21.20
N PHE A 211 2.78 8.79 21.36
CA PHE A 211 2.10 8.90 22.65
C PHE A 211 2.57 7.86 23.66
N LEU A 212 2.81 6.62 23.22
CA LEU A 212 3.41 5.58 24.07
C LEU A 212 4.78 6.03 24.59
N ARG A 213 5.65 6.53 23.71
CA ARG A 213 6.96 7.06 24.10
C ARG A 213 6.86 8.26 25.03
N SER A 214 5.82 9.06 24.88
CA SER A 214 5.54 10.22 25.71
C SER A 214 4.78 9.89 27.00
N ARG A 215 4.52 8.60 27.27
CA ARG A 215 3.76 8.09 28.43
C ARG A 215 2.35 8.66 28.55
N LYS A 216 1.75 9.11 27.44
CA LYS A 216 0.38 9.60 27.38
C LYS A 216 -0.55 8.44 27.00
N TYR A 217 -0.95 7.67 28.01
CA TYR A 217 -1.64 6.38 27.80
C TYR A 217 -3.05 6.51 27.20
N LEU A 218 -3.85 7.49 27.63
CA LEU A 218 -5.19 7.67 27.07
C LEU A 218 -5.17 7.96 25.55
N PRO A 219 -4.45 8.99 25.05
CA PRO A 219 -4.40 9.22 23.62
C PRO A 219 -3.67 8.09 22.87
N PHE A 220 -2.71 7.40 23.49
CA PHE A 220 -2.13 6.18 22.92
C PHE A 220 -3.18 5.08 22.70
N ILE A 221 -4.00 4.78 23.71
CA ILE A 221 -5.04 3.75 23.62
C ILE A 221 -6.04 4.11 22.52
N LEU A 222 -6.51 5.35 22.48
CA LEU A 222 -7.47 5.80 21.49
C LEU A 222 -6.91 5.71 20.07
N THR A 223 -5.70 6.23 19.82
CA THR A 223 -5.11 6.18 18.48
C THR A 223 -4.73 4.76 18.07
N ALA A 224 -4.19 3.94 18.98
CA ALA A 224 -3.87 2.54 18.70
C ALA A 224 -5.11 1.71 18.36
N SER A 225 -6.23 1.93 19.07
CA SER A 225 -7.50 1.26 18.78
C SER A 225 -8.02 1.64 17.39
N PHE A 226 -7.83 2.91 17.02
CA PHE A 226 -8.26 3.43 15.73
C PHE A 226 -7.40 2.92 14.56
N VAL A 227 -6.13 2.53 14.76
CA VAL A 227 -5.36 1.80 13.75
C VAL A 227 -6.09 0.51 13.34
N GLY A 228 -6.65 -0.23 14.32
CA GLY A 228 -7.42 -1.45 14.09
C GLY A 228 -8.75 -1.21 13.37
N ALA A 229 -9.37 -0.05 13.59
CA ALA A 229 -10.57 0.37 12.88
C ALA A 229 -10.29 0.76 11.41
N VAL A 230 -9.10 1.29 11.10
CA VAL A 230 -8.74 1.77 9.76
C VAL A 230 -8.12 0.67 8.89
N HIS A 231 -7.15 -0.10 9.43
CA HIS A 231 -6.40 -1.08 8.64
C HIS A 231 -5.87 -2.24 9.48
N ARG A 232 -6.49 -3.42 9.32
CA ARG A 232 -6.15 -4.64 10.07
C ARG A 232 -4.69 -5.09 9.91
N PRO A 233 -4.08 -5.10 8.71
CA PRO A 233 -2.67 -5.49 8.56
C PRO A 233 -1.71 -4.56 9.33
N THR A 234 -1.95 -3.24 9.33
CA THR A 234 -1.14 -2.30 10.12
C THR A 234 -1.34 -2.53 11.61
N PHE A 235 -2.57 -2.80 12.04
CA PHE A 235 -2.87 -3.12 13.44
C PHE A 235 -2.20 -4.42 13.91
N MET A 236 -2.12 -5.44 13.05
CA MET A 236 -1.38 -6.67 13.34
C MET A 236 0.11 -6.38 13.57
N ILE A 237 0.75 -5.60 12.69
CA ILE A 237 2.15 -5.21 12.85
C ILE A 237 2.34 -4.40 14.14
N PHE A 238 1.46 -3.44 14.40
CA PHE A 238 1.45 -2.68 15.64
C PHE A 238 1.35 -3.60 16.87
N GLY A 239 0.44 -4.57 16.87
CA GLY A 239 0.25 -5.53 17.96
C GLY A 239 1.50 -6.36 18.23
N LEU A 240 2.16 -6.87 17.19
CA LEU A 240 3.41 -7.63 17.32
C LEU A 240 4.55 -6.77 17.88
N ILE A 241 4.68 -5.53 17.41
CA ILE A 241 5.66 -4.55 17.93
C ILE A 241 5.38 -4.26 19.41
N TYR A 242 4.12 -4.01 19.75
CA TYR A 242 3.70 -3.67 21.11
C TYR A 242 3.89 -4.85 22.07
N LEU A 243 3.61 -6.08 21.64
CA LEU A 243 3.90 -7.28 22.40
C LEU A 243 5.40 -7.43 22.68
N GLY A 244 6.26 -7.28 21.66
CA GLY A 244 7.70 -7.30 21.83
C GLY A 244 8.19 -6.20 22.80
N TYR A 245 7.55 -5.03 22.76
CA TYR A 245 7.83 -3.92 23.67
C TYR A 245 7.45 -4.23 25.12
N ILE A 246 6.27 -4.82 25.34
CA ILE A 246 5.80 -5.24 26.68
C ILE A 246 6.81 -6.22 27.30
N ILE A 247 7.25 -7.22 26.53
CA ILE A 247 8.24 -8.22 26.99
C ILE A 247 9.58 -7.54 27.35
N SER A 248 9.97 -6.52 26.57
CA SER A 248 11.22 -5.79 26.78
C SER A 248 11.15 -4.79 27.95
N CYS A 249 9.96 -4.26 28.28
CA CYS A 249 9.77 -3.19 29.26
C CYS A 249 9.19 -3.68 30.59
N ARG A 250 10.01 -4.37 31.40
CA ARG A 250 9.57 -5.00 32.67
C ARG A 250 8.97 -4.04 33.71
N LYS A 251 9.37 -2.76 33.72
CA LYS A 251 8.97 -1.80 34.77
C LYS A 251 7.50 -1.38 34.70
N GLU A 252 6.89 -1.37 33.53
CA GLU A 252 5.50 -0.93 33.31
C GLU A 252 4.65 -2.06 32.71
N TYR A 253 5.01 -3.32 32.98
CA TYR A 253 4.42 -4.50 32.34
C TYR A 253 2.89 -4.56 32.48
N ILE A 254 2.37 -4.55 33.73
CA ILE A 254 0.92 -4.66 34.00
C ILE A 254 0.14 -3.53 33.31
N LYS A 255 0.66 -2.30 33.39
CA LYS A 255 0.02 -1.13 32.79
C LYS A 255 -0.07 -1.27 31.26
N ASN A 256 0.98 -1.76 30.61
CA ASN A 256 0.98 -1.98 29.17
C ASN A 256 0.10 -3.17 28.75
N VAL A 257 0.03 -4.23 29.56
CA VAL A 257 -0.90 -5.34 29.32
C VAL A 257 -2.35 -4.87 29.40
N LEU A 258 -2.71 -4.09 30.42
CA LEU A 258 -4.04 -3.49 30.55
C LEU A 258 -4.35 -2.55 29.38
N ALA A 259 -3.40 -1.70 28.98
CA ALA A 259 -3.58 -0.84 27.81
C ALA A 259 -3.80 -1.66 26.53
N GLY A 260 -3.05 -2.74 26.32
CA GLY A 260 -3.23 -3.66 25.20
C GLY A 260 -4.61 -4.32 25.21
N ALA A 261 -5.10 -4.77 26.36
CA ALA A 261 -6.44 -5.34 26.50
C ALA A 261 -7.53 -4.32 26.17
N ILE A 262 -7.40 -3.07 26.65
CA ILE A 262 -8.34 -1.99 26.33
C ILE A 262 -8.30 -1.66 24.84
N ILE A 263 -7.11 -1.61 24.22
CA ILE A 263 -6.97 -1.38 22.78
C ILE A 263 -7.74 -2.46 21.99
N LEU A 264 -7.56 -3.73 22.33
CA LEU A 264 -8.28 -4.83 21.69
C LEU A 264 -9.79 -4.72 21.88
N ALA A 265 -10.25 -4.44 23.10
CA ALA A 265 -11.67 -4.28 23.41
C ALA A 265 -12.30 -3.13 22.61
N LEU A 266 -11.64 -1.96 22.56
CA LEU A 266 -12.09 -0.80 21.79
C LEU A 266 -12.00 -1.02 20.28
N THR A 267 -11.01 -1.75 19.78
CA THR A 267 -10.99 -2.11 18.36
C THR A 267 -12.15 -3.05 18.01
N LEU A 268 -12.46 -4.01 18.88
CA LEU A 268 -13.54 -4.98 18.66
C LEU A 268 -14.93 -4.32 18.59
N THR A 269 -15.15 -3.15 19.21
CA THR A 269 -16.45 -2.46 19.12
C THR A 269 -16.80 -2.10 17.67
N PHE A 270 -15.82 -1.79 16.84
CA PHE A 270 -15.99 -1.52 15.40
C PHE A 270 -16.40 -2.74 14.57
N TYR A 271 -16.29 -3.94 15.13
CA TYR A 271 -16.56 -5.20 14.44
C TYR A 271 -17.73 -5.99 15.06
N THR A 272 -18.44 -5.42 16.03
CA THR A 272 -19.49 -6.13 16.79
C THR A 272 -20.59 -6.71 15.89
N GLN A 273 -20.91 -6.04 14.79
CA GLN A 273 -21.96 -6.45 13.86
C GLN A 273 -21.49 -7.42 12.75
N ASN A 274 -20.18 -7.59 12.56
CA ASN A 274 -19.61 -8.38 11.45
C ASN A 274 -18.36 -9.16 11.88
N ILE A 275 -18.26 -9.53 13.16
CA ILE A 275 -17.06 -10.16 13.73
C ILE A 275 -16.72 -11.48 13.04
N ARG A 276 -17.75 -12.22 12.60
CA ARG A 276 -17.58 -13.49 11.91
C ARG A 276 -16.91 -13.28 10.55
N GLU A 277 -17.48 -12.43 9.72
CA GLU A 277 -17.01 -12.16 8.36
C GLU A 277 -15.68 -11.40 8.34
N ALA A 278 -15.46 -10.52 9.31
CA ALA A 278 -14.28 -9.67 9.40
C ALA A 278 -13.08 -10.35 10.06
N ILE A 279 -13.31 -11.28 11.00
CA ILE A 279 -12.26 -11.93 11.81
C ILE A 279 -12.26 -13.44 11.62
N PHE A 280 -13.34 -14.14 12.00
CA PHE A 280 -13.33 -15.61 12.09
C PHE A 280 -13.12 -16.29 10.74
N ASP A 281 -13.80 -15.84 9.69
CA ASP A 281 -13.69 -16.41 8.34
C ASP A 281 -12.30 -16.18 7.70
N LYS A 282 -11.46 -15.33 8.31
CA LYS A 282 -10.08 -15.08 7.87
C LYS A 282 -9.04 -15.95 8.58
N ILE A 283 -9.41 -16.65 9.66
CA ILE A 283 -8.46 -17.45 10.45
C ILE A 283 -8.05 -18.71 9.67
N GLU A 284 -9.00 -19.42 9.07
CA GLU A 284 -8.73 -20.68 8.36
C GLU A 284 -7.76 -20.53 7.17
N PRO A 285 -7.90 -19.52 6.27
CA PRO A 285 -6.93 -19.27 5.21
C PRO A 285 -5.51 -18.98 5.71
N ILE A 286 -5.39 -18.33 6.89
CA ILE A 286 -4.10 -18.01 7.52
C ILE A 286 -3.43 -19.29 8.02
N ILE A 287 -4.19 -20.19 8.64
CA ILE A 287 -3.68 -21.47 9.18
C ILE A 287 -3.25 -22.40 8.03
N THR A 288 -4.02 -22.43 6.95
CA THR A 288 -3.77 -23.30 5.79
C THR A 288 -2.67 -22.77 4.85
N ALA A 289 -2.09 -21.61 5.16
CA ALA A 289 -1.03 -20.95 4.39
C ALA A 289 -1.34 -20.74 2.89
N ASN A 290 -2.61 -20.81 2.48
CA ASN A 290 -3.04 -20.68 1.10
C ASN A 290 -3.24 -19.19 0.73
N ILE A 291 -2.24 -18.36 1.02
CA ILE A 291 -2.32 -16.91 0.88
C ILE A 291 -1.22 -16.43 -0.07
N GLY A 292 -1.63 -15.76 -1.15
CA GLY A 292 -0.71 -15.18 -2.12
C GLY A 292 0.16 -14.04 -1.56
N ALA A 293 1.15 -13.61 -2.33
CA ALA A 293 2.12 -12.59 -1.93
C ALA A 293 1.51 -11.20 -1.61
N GLY A 294 0.30 -10.93 -2.10
CA GLY A 294 -0.32 -9.61 -2.10
C GLY A 294 0.21 -8.70 -3.21
N THR A 295 -0.63 -7.77 -3.69
CA THR A 295 -0.35 -6.91 -4.85
C THR A 295 0.50 -5.69 -4.50
N PHE A 296 1.82 -5.79 -4.46
CA PHE A 296 2.73 -4.63 -4.41
C PHE A 296 4.03 -4.97 -5.15
N ILE A 297 5.09 -4.16 -4.99
CA ILE A 297 6.41 -4.51 -5.54
C ILE A 297 6.98 -5.76 -4.87
N SER A 298 7.82 -6.48 -5.60
CA SER A 298 8.57 -7.63 -5.06
C SER A 298 9.73 -7.18 -4.17
N LEU A 299 10.25 -8.10 -3.34
CA LEU A 299 11.44 -7.85 -2.52
C LEU A 299 12.67 -7.47 -3.36
N SER A 300 12.88 -8.11 -4.52
CA SER A 300 14.02 -7.78 -5.39
C SER A 300 13.89 -6.37 -5.95
N THR A 301 12.68 -5.96 -6.35
CA THR A 301 12.43 -4.57 -6.73
C THR A 301 12.69 -3.62 -5.56
N TYR A 302 12.25 -3.97 -4.36
CA TYR A 302 12.43 -3.14 -3.17
C TYR A 302 13.91 -2.94 -2.79
N GLN A 303 14.72 -4.01 -2.84
CA GLN A 303 16.16 -3.95 -2.58
C GLN A 303 16.82 -2.89 -3.47
N LEU A 304 16.51 -2.89 -4.77
CA LEU A 304 17.02 -1.90 -5.71
C LEU A 304 16.53 -0.48 -5.46
N LEU A 305 15.27 -0.31 -5.06
CA LEU A 305 14.70 1.01 -4.77
C LEU A 305 15.20 1.61 -3.45
N SER A 306 15.68 0.77 -2.53
CA SER A 306 16.17 1.18 -1.20
C SER A 306 17.66 1.44 -1.12
N LEU A 307 18.43 1.20 -2.19
CA LEU A 307 19.90 1.25 -2.17
C LEU A 307 20.48 2.55 -1.64
N SER A 308 19.83 3.70 -1.85
CA SER A 308 20.34 4.99 -1.40
C SER A 308 20.33 5.17 0.12
N TYR A 309 19.53 4.39 0.86
CA TYR A 309 19.44 4.47 2.32
C TYR A 309 19.63 3.13 3.05
N LEU A 310 19.63 2.00 2.33
CA LEU A 310 19.86 0.65 2.86
C LEU A 310 21.09 0.53 3.79
N PRO A 311 22.31 0.97 3.43
CA PRO A 311 23.47 0.83 4.32
C PRO A 311 23.27 1.56 5.65
N PHE A 312 22.59 2.70 5.62
CA PHE A 312 22.32 3.48 6.83
C PHE A 312 21.21 2.87 7.67
N ALA A 313 20.20 2.25 7.05
CA ALA A 313 19.15 1.54 7.78
C ALA A 313 19.73 0.37 8.58
N LEU A 314 20.57 -0.43 7.91
CA LEU A 314 21.30 -1.52 8.54
C LEU A 314 22.26 -1.00 9.63
N LEU A 315 22.96 0.11 9.38
CA LEU A 315 23.81 0.74 10.38
C LEU A 315 23.01 1.18 11.62
N GLY A 316 21.88 1.86 11.43
CA GLY A 316 21.00 2.29 12.51
C GLY A 316 20.50 1.10 13.35
N PHE A 317 20.07 0.03 12.67
CA PHE A 317 19.68 -1.22 13.32
C PHE A 317 20.83 -1.85 14.14
N LEU A 318 22.02 -1.98 13.56
CA LEU A 318 23.20 -2.55 14.23
C LEU A 318 23.66 -1.70 15.42
N ILE A 319 23.58 -0.37 15.33
CA ILE A 319 23.87 0.53 16.45
C ILE A 319 22.90 0.27 17.61
N LEU A 320 21.59 0.18 17.34
CA LEU A 320 20.59 -0.12 18.38
C LEU A 320 20.83 -1.50 19.01
N ALA A 321 21.11 -2.52 18.20
CA ALA A 321 21.45 -3.86 18.66
C ALA A 321 22.66 -3.85 19.61
N ARG A 322 23.75 -3.17 19.20
CA ARG A 322 24.99 -3.06 19.98
C ARG A 322 24.79 -2.27 21.28
N ARG A 323 23.89 -1.28 21.27
CA ARG A 323 23.49 -0.51 22.46
C ARG A 323 22.49 -1.25 23.34
N LYS A 324 21.96 -2.40 22.89
CA LYS A 324 20.85 -3.13 23.52
C LYS A 324 19.59 -2.26 23.70
N ASP A 325 19.39 -1.30 22.81
CA ASP A 325 18.21 -0.43 22.80
C ASP A 325 17.13 -1.02 21.88
N PHE A 326 16.44 -2.05 22.38
CA PHE A 326 15.35 -2.74 21.68
C PHE A 326 14.05 -1.92 21.73
N ASN A 327 14.11 -0.70 21.20
CA ASN A 327 12.97 0.21 21.13
C ASN A 327 11.96 -0.24 20.06
N LEU A 328 10.84 0.50 19.94
CA LEU A 328 9.74 0.17 19.03
C LEU A 328 10.18 0.09 17.56
N PHE A 329 11.11 0.93 17.11
CA PHE A 329 11.60 0.91 15.72
C PHE A 329 12.54 -0.25 15.44
N PHE A 330 13.35 -0.67 16.42
CA PHE A 330 14.12 -1.90 16.33
C PHE A 330 13.20 -3.11 16.12
N LEU A 331 12.16 -3.22 16.95
CA LEU A 331 11.17 -4.31 16.86
C LEU A 331 10.38 -4.24 15.55
N TRP A 332 9.96 -3.04 15.12
CA TRP A 332 9.27 -2.85 13.85
C TRP A 332 10.10 -3.39 12.70
N PHE A 333 11.34 -2.90 12.52
CA PHE A 333 12.21 -3.36 11.44
C PHE A 333 12.46 -4.88 11.50
N LEU A 334 12.70 -5.44 12.68
CA LEU A 334 12.94 -6.87 12.85
C LEU A 334 11.72 -7.70 12.43
N ILE A 335 10.53 -7.34 12.91
CA ILE A 335 9.29 -8.09 12.64
C ILE A 335 8.93 -8.01 11.16
N THR A 336 8.90 -6.81 10.57
CA THR A 336 8.59 -6.66 9.15
C THR A 336 9.69 -7.24 8.26
N GLY A 337 10.95 -7.17 8.68
CA GLY A 337 12.07 -7.77 7.98
C GLY A 337 11.95 -9.29 7.91
N VAL A 338 11.58 -9.95 9.02
CA VAL A 338 11.31 -11.39 9.06
C VAL A 338 10.13 -11.75 8.14
N ILE A 339 9.01 -11.02 8.23
CA ILE A 339 7.84 -11.27 7.38
C ILE A 339 8.19 -11.18 5.89
N VAL A 340 8.89 -10.12 5.49
CA VAL A 340 9.25 -9.86 4.09
C VAL A 340 10.30 -10.84 3.59
N TYR A 341 11.36 -11.10 4.37
CA TYR A 341 12.49 -11.94 3.96
C TYR A 341 12.08 -13.42 3.83
N PHE A 342 11.35 -13.94 4.82
CA PHE A 342 10.85 -15.33 4.80
C PHE A 342 9.56 -15.52 4.00
N LYS A 343 9.11 -14.47 3.29
CA LYS A 343 7.91 -14.49 2.44
C LYS A 343 6.68 -15.05 3.17
N LEU A 344 6.45 -14.57 4.38
CA LEU A 344 5.26 -14.93 5.16
C LEU A 344 3.98 -14.32 4.53
N ILE A 345 2.85 -14.43 5.20
CA ILE A 345 1.53 -14.03 4.70
C ILE A 345 1.53 -12.58 4.18
N PHE A 346 1.05 -12.36 2.94
CA PHE A 346 1.00 -11.04 2.27
C PHE A 346 2.31 -10.23 2.27
N PHE A 347 3.46 -10.92 2.20
CA PHE A 347 4.78 -10.30 2.39
C PHE A 347 5.06 -9.07 1.51
N ASN A 348 4.57 -9.00 0.27
CA ASN A 348 4.82 -7.82 -0.57
C ASN A 348 4.17 -6.56 0.03
N ARG A 349 3.00 -6.66 0.66
CA ARG A 349 2.32 -5.51 1.28
C ARG A 349 3.07 -4.99 2.50
N PHE A 350 3.78 -5.85 3.22
CA PHE A 350 4.58 -5.48 4.39
C PHE A 350 5.91 -4.80 4.04
N ILE A 351 6.29 -4.74 2.76
CA ILE A 351 7.39 -3.88 2.30
C ILE A 351 7.09 -2.42 2.62
N ILE A 352 5.83 -2.00 2.59
CA ILE A 352 5.43 -0.62 2.91
C ILE A 352 5.79 -0.28 4.37
N HIS A 353 5.48 -1.18 5.30
CA HIS A 353 5.82 -1.04 6.72
C HIS A 353 7.32 -1.14 6.96
N LEU A 354 7.99 -2.09 6.30
CA LEU A 354 9.44 -2.24 6.37
C LEU A 354 10.15 -0.95 5.92
N ASP A 355 9.65 -0.33 4.85
CA ASP A 355 10.24 0.87 4.29
C ASP A 355 10.16 2.07 5.22
N VAL A 356 9.01 2.30 5.88
CA VAL A 356 8.90 3.36 6.89
C VAL A 356 9.88 3.13 8.06
N ALA A 357 10.00 1.89 8.53
CA ALA A 357 10.98 1.56 9.57
C ALA A 357 12.42 1.76 9.09
N MET A 358 12.74 1.38 7.85
CA MET A 358 14.04 1.58 7.23
C MET A 358 14.39 3.05 7.06
N ILE A 359 13.44 3.90 6.64
CA ILE A 359 13.64 5.35 6.51
C ILE A 359 14.06 5.97 7.85
N ILE A 360 13.36 5.61 8.94
CA ILE A 360 13.64 6.13 10.28
C ILE A 360 15.00 5.62 10.80
N LEU A 361 15.29 4.32 10.63
CA LEU A 361 16.57 3.74 11.03
C LEU A 361 17.74 4.26 10.17
N ALA A 362 17.51 4.49 8.88
CA ALA A 362 18.50 5.07 7.98
C ALA A 362 18.90 6.45 8.44
N SER A 363 17.91 7.27 8.80
CA SER A 363 18.13 8.61 9.30
C SER A 363 18.89 8.61 10.62
N PHE A 364 18.62 7.64 11.51
CA PHE A 364 19.35 7.48 12.75
C PHE A 364 20.81 7.05 12.50
N GLY A 365 21.03 5.99 11.72
CA GLY A 365 22.36 5.49 11.37
C GLY A 365 23.20 6.54 10.64
N PHE A 366 22.57 7.27 9.72
CA PHE A 366 23.19 8.35 8.99
C PHE A 366 23.53 9.55 9.89
N TYR A 367 22.62 9.97 10.79
CA TYR A 367 22.88 11.03 11.76
C TYR A 367 24.08 10.71 12.65
N GLU A 368 24.19 9.46 13.12
CA GLU A 368 25.34 9.01 13.90
C GLU A 368 26.64 9.03 13.09
N LEU A 369 26.60 8.75 11.79
CA LEU A 369 27.76 8.77 10.90
C LEU A 369 28.29 10.20 10.65
N ILE A 370 27.41 11.19 10.44
CA ILE A 370 27.82 12.58 10.15
C ILE A 370 28.56 13.20 11.34
N LYS A 371 28.20 12.86 12.58
CA LYS A 371 28.85 13.39 13.79
C LYS A 371 30.37 13.24 13.79
N PHE A 372 30.89 12.23 13.09
CA PHE A 372 32.32 11.95 13.01
C PHE A 372 33.04 12.71 11.90
N ASN A 373 32.43 12.89 10.73
CA ASN A 373 32.99 13.66 9.63
C ASN A 373 31.88 14.36 8.85
N LYS A 374 31.59 15.59 9.27
CA LYS A 374 30.48 16.37 8.72
C LYS A 374 30.61 16.59 7.22
N ARG A 375 31.82 16.89 6.72
CA ARG A 375 32.06 17.20 5.31
C ARG A 375 31.78 16.00 4.42
N ILE A 376 32.44 14.86 4.68
CA ILE A 376 32.29 13.65 3.86
C ILE A 376 30.87 13.10 3.99
N GLY A 377 30.34 12.99 5.22
CA GLY A 377 28.98 12.49 5.44
C GLY A 377 27.92 13.32 4.71
N THR A 378 28.05 14.65 4.72
CA THR A 378 27.12 15.53 3.99
C THR A 378 27.27 15.38 2.48
N ALA A 379 28.50 15.29 1.96
CA ALA A 379 28.74 15.09 0.53
C ALA A 379 28.13 13.77 0.03
N THR A 380 28.34 12.66 0.77
CA THR A 380 27.72 11.37 0.47
C THR A 380 26.19 11.46 0.45
N LEU A 381 25.58 12.13 1.44
CA LEU A 381 24.13 12.32 1.46
C LEU A 381 23.64 13.05 0.23
N LEU A 382 24.30 14.14 -0.15
CA LEU A 382 23.91 14.92 -1.32
C LEU A 382 23.96 14.06 -2.59
N ILE A 383 24.99 13.24 -2.77
CA ILE A 383 25.09 12.32 -3.92
C ILE A 383 23.94 11.31 -3.92
N LEU A 384 23.67 10.67 -2.78
CA LEU A 384 22.60 9.66 -2.66
C LEU A 384 21.20 10.28 -2.78
N PHE A 385 21.04 11.51 -2.28
CA PHE A 385 19.83 12.31 -2.41
C PHE A 385 19.57 12.66 -3.88
N LEU A 386 20.59 13.18 -4.58
CA LEU A 386 20.51 13.49 -6.01
C LEU A 386 20.21 12.23 -6.83
N SER A 387 20.86 11.11 -6.53
CA SER A 387 20.56 9.82 -7.17
C SER A 387 19.09 9.42 -7.01
N SER A 388 18.55 9.51 -5.78
CA SER A 388 17.15 9.16 -5.51
C SER A 388 16.18 10.13 -6.18
N LEU A 389 16.51 11.42 -6.21
CA LEU A 389 15.69 12.45 -6.86
C LEU A 389 15.62 12.24 -8.38
N LEU A 390 16.73 11.86 -9.03
CA LEU A 390 16.75 11.54 -10.45
C LEU A 390 15.84 10.36 -10.78
N VAL A 391 15.95 9.26 -10.03
CA VAL A 391 15.11 8.08 -10.23
C VAL A 391 13.65 8.39 -9.89
N MET A 392 13.38 9.18 -8.85
CA MET A 392 12.04 9.65 -8.52
C MET A 392 11.44 10.46 -9.67
N ASN A 393 12.18 11.40 -10.25
CA ASN A 393 11.71 12.21 -11.37
C ASN A 393 11.31 11.35 -12.57
N GLN A 394 12.10 10.33 -12.91
CA GLN A 394 11.74 9.37 -13.95
C GLN A 394 10.40 8.67 -13.62
N ASN A 395 10.24 8.18 -12.39
CA ASN A 395 8.99 7.52 -11.98
C ASN A 395 7.78 8.47 -12.03
N ILE A 396 7.95 9.74 -11.66
CA ILE A 396 6.89 10.75 -11.74
C ILE A 396 6.47 10.97 -13.20
N SER A 397 7.44 11.15 -14.10
CA SER A 397 7.17 11.36 -15.53
C SER A 397 6.48 10.17 -16.20
N ASP A 398 6.78 8.94 -15.76
CA ASP A 398 6.19 7.71 -16.31
C ASP A 398 4.85 7.35 -15.67
N THR A 399 4.40 8.10 -14.65
CA THR A 399 3.18 7.78 -13.91
C THR A 399 1.93 8.06 -14.73
N LYS A 400 1.08 7.04 -14.85
CA LYS A 400 -0.24 7.13 -15.50
C LYS A 400 -1.29 6.38 -14.67
N PRO A 401 -2.58 6.71 -14.81
CA PRO A 401 -3.67 5.87 -14.34
C PRO A 401 -3.58 4.46 -14.92
N LEU A 402 -4.21 3.49 -14.24
CA LEU A 402 -4.34 2.13 -14.74
C LEU A 402 -5.45 2.01 -15.81
N ILE A 403 -6.35 2.96 -15.92
CA ILE A 403 -7.42 2.94 -16.92
C ILE A 403 -7.34 4.20 -17.78
N SER A 404 -7.61 4.07 -19.08
CA SER A 404 -7.73 5.25 -19.95
C SER A 404 -9.02 6.02 -19.68
N GLU A 405 -9.03 7.32 -20.00
CA GLU A 405 -10.23 8.16 -19.88
C GLU A 405 -11.39 7.59 -20.70
N LYS A 406 -11.09 7.14 -21.91
CA LYS A 406 -12.03 6.46 -22.80
C LYS A 406 -12.66 5.22 -22.17
N GLU A 407 -11.85 4.32 -21.61
CA GLU A 407 -12.37 3.11 -20.95
C GLU A 407 -13.24 3.46 -19.74
N LEU A 408 -12.82 4.45 -18.94
CA LEU A 408 -13.58 4.88 -17.77
C LEU A 408 -14.92 5.51 -18.17
N ASP A 409 -14.96 6.33 -19.21
CA ASP A 409 -16.19 6.94 -19.69
C ASP A 409 -17.17 5.91 -20.26
N ILE A 410 -16.68 4.89 -20.96
CA ILE A 410 -17.50 3.74 -21.39
C ILE A 410 -18.07 3.01 -20.18
N ILE A 411 -17.28 2.78 -19.12
CA ILE A 411 -17.80 2.16 -17.88
C ILE A 411 -18.89 3.04 -17.24
N LYS A 412 -18.74 4.37 -17.22
CA LYS A 412 -19.76 5.28 -16.67
C LYS A 412 -21.08 5.24 -17.45
N GLN A 413 -21.05 4.90 -18.75
CA GLN A 413 -22.28 4.79 -19.55
C GLN A 413 -23.22 3.67 -19.06
N PHE A 414 -22.71 2.68 -18.32
CA PHE A 414 -23.56 1.69 -17.66
C PHE A 414 -24.53 2.29 -16.62
N ASN A 415 -24.32 3.53 -16.16
CA ASN A 415 -25.31 4.19 -15.32
C ASN A 415 -26.65 4.44 -16.03
N ASN A 416 -26.67 4.39 -17.37
CA ASN A 416 -27.84 4.68 -18.21
C ASN A 416 -28.57 3.42 -18.71
N ILE A 417 -28.11 2.21 -18.37
CA ILE A 417 -28.81 0.95 -18.73
C ILE A 417 -29.84 0.56 -17.66
N GLU A 418 -30.44 -0.63 -17.72
CA GLU A 418 -31.43 -1.10 -16.75
C GLU A 418 -30.84 -1.12 -15.31
N SER A 419 -31.60 -0.65 -14.31
CA SER A 419 -31.09 -0.44 -12.94
C SER A 419 -30.79 -1.72 -12.17
N ASP A 420 -31.45 -2.82 -12.52
CA ASP A 420 -31.27 -4.16 -11.98
C ASP A 420 -30.22 -4.99 -12.74
N ALA A 421 -29.63 -4.42 -13.80
CA ALA A 421 -28.66 -5.12 -14.63
C ALA A 421 -27.36 -5.45 -13.87
N TYR A 422 -26.76 -6.57 -14.27
CA TYR A 422 -25.42 -6.98 -13.87
C TYR A 422 -24.40 -6.62 -14.95
N VAL A 423 -23.21 -6.20 -14.53
CA VAL A 423 -22.06 -5.98 -15.41
C VAL A 423 -20.95 -6.96 -15.02
N MET A 424 -20.66 -7.88 -15.92
CA MET A 424 -19.54 -8.81 -15.80
C MET A 424 -18.27 -8.18 -16.36
N SER A 425 -17.28 -8.01 -15.49
CA SER A 425 -15.91 -7.69 -15.90
C SER A 425 -15.14 -8.99 -16.11
N THR A 426 -14.60 -9.22 -17.30
CA THR A 426 -13.88 -10.47 -17.61
C THR A 426 -12.46 -10.53 -17.04
N SER A 427 -12.03 -9.46 -16.34
CA SER A 427 -10.70 -9.36 -15.72
C SER A 427 -10.78 -8.67 -14.37
N SER A 428 -10.06 -9.22 -13.39
CA SER A 428 -9.87 -8.60 -12.08
C SER A 428 -9.19 -7.22 -12.17
N TYR A 429 -8.55 -6.89 -13.31
CA TYR A 429 -7.98 -5.57 -13.59
C TYR A 429 -9.04 -4.46 -13.65
N TYR A 430 -10.13 -4.71 -14.40
CA TYR A 430 -11.19 -3.73 -14.62
C TYR A 430 -12.28 -3.80 -13.55
N SER A 431 -12.33 -4.88 -12.78
CA SER A 431 -13.37 -5.15 -11.80
C SER A 431 -13.54 -4.03 -10.75
N PRO A 432 -12.49 -3.45 -10.14
CA PRO A 432 -12.63 -2.29 -9.27
C PRO A 432 -13.31 -1.09 -9.95
N TRP A 433 -12.92 -0.81 -11.20
CA TRP A 433 -13.46 0.31 -11.97
C TRP A 433 -14.93 0.12 -12.32
N VAL A 434 -15.30 -1.08 -12.79
CA VAL A 434 -16.69 -1.44 -13.07
C VAL A 434 -17.54 -1.30 -11.80
N LEU A 435 -17.08 -1.83 -10.66
CA LEU A 435 -17.77 -1.69 -9.39
C LEU A 435 -18.02 -0.23 -9.00
N GLY A 436 -16.98 0.60 -9.06
CA GLY A 436 -17.07 1.98 -8.59
C GLY A 436 -17.81 2.95 -9.51
N TYR A 437 -17.81 2.70 -10.82
CA TYR A 437 -18.23 3.70 -11.81
C TYR A 437 -19.41 3.27 -12.70
N SER A 438 -19.75 1.97 -12.76
CA SER A 438 -20.89 1.52 -13.58
C SER A 438 -22.25 1.80 -12.95
N GLY A 439 -22.30 1.96 -11.62
CA GLY A 439 -23.55 2.03 -10.85
C GLY A 439 -24.39 0.76 -10.94
N ARG A 440 -23.78 -0.39 -11.25
CA ARG A 440 -24.45 -1.68 -11.42
C ARG A 440 -23.79 -2.76 -10.58
N LYS A 441 -24.55 -3.83 -10.31
CA LYS A 441 -24.03 -5.02 -9.64
C LYS A 441 -22.93 -5.64 -10.49
N THR A 442 -21.77 -5.89 -9.88
CA THR A 442 -20.57 -6.28 -10.61
C THR A 442 -20.23 -7.75 -10.39
N ILE A 443 -20.07 -8.50 -11.49
CA ILE A 443 -19.54 -9.87 -11.48
C ILE A 443 -18.06 -9.80 -11.88
N ALA A 444 -17.19 -10.40 -11.06
CA ALA A 444 -15.74 -10.24 -11.21
C ALA A 444 -14.94 -11.50 -10.85
N PRO A 445 -13.89 -11.86 -11.61
CA PRO A 445 -13.05 -13.02 -11.31
C PRO A 445 -12.38 -12.93 -9.94
N GLY A 446 -12.80 -13.80 -9.01
CA GLY A 446 -12.23 -13.90 -7.67
C GLY A 446 -12.50 -12.68 -6.77
N LEU A 447 -13.45 -11.82 -7.13
CA LEU A 447 -13.78 -10.58 -6.41
C LEU A 447 -15.30 -10.42 -6.25
N PHE A 448 -15.69 -9.77 -5.15
CA PHE A 448 -17.07 -9.35 -4.84
C PHE A 448 -18.09 -10.49 -4.70
N ASP A 449 -19.33 -10.14 -4.32
CA ASP A 449 -20.34 -11.10 -3.87
C ASP A 449 -20.98 -11.89 -5.01
N HIS A 450 -21.03 -11.29 -6.19
CA HIS A 450 -21.70 -11.90 -7.34
C HIS A 450 -20.80 -12.82 -8.14
N ASN A 451 -19.54 -13.06 -7.73
CA ASN A 451 -18.73 -14.09 -8.35
C ASN A 451 -19.21 -15.49 -7.95
N ARG A 452 -19.81 -16.22 -8.89
CA ARG A 452 -20.26 -17.60 -8.67
C ARG A 452 -19.23 -18.64 -9.10
N TRP A 453 -18.26 -18.23 -9.92
CA TRP A 453 -17.28 -19.12 -10.50
C TRP A 453 -15.96 -19.14 -9.73
N ASN A 454 -15.35 -20.32 -9.65
CA ASN A 454 -13.97 -20.49 -9.24
C ASN A 454 -12.99 -20.21 -10.40
N LEU A 455 -11.69 -20.24 -10.12
CA LEU A 455 -10.65 -19.93 -11.11
C LEU A 455 -10.66 -20.87 -12.33
N GLU A 456 -10.99 -22.15 -12.14
CA GLU A 456 -11.03 -23.13 -13.22
C GLU A 456 -12.22 -22.87 -14.16
N GLU A 457 -13.37 -22.51 -13.60
CA GLU A 457 -14.56 -22.12 -14.35
C GLU A 457 -14.33 -20.83 -15.12
N TRP A 458 -13.70 -19.81 -14.52
CA TRP A 458 -13.27 -18.61 -15.23
C TRP A 458 -12.33 -18.95 -16.39
N ARG A 459 -11.36 -19.85 -16.18
CA ARG A 459 -10.45 -20.28 -17.24
C ARG A 459 -11.18 -20.96 -18.40
N LYS A 460 -12.10 -21.88 -18.10
CA LYS A 460 -12.98 -22.51 -19.10
C LYS A 460 -13.76 -21.45 -19.88
N PHE A 461 -14.34 -20.48 -19.16
CA PHE A 461 -15.07 -19.38 -19.78
C PHE A 461 -14.17 -18.50 -20.65
N TRP A 462 -12.91 -18.25 -20.30
CA TRP A 462 -12.01 -17.44 -21.12
C TRP A 462 -11.59 -18.17 -22.41
N GLU A 463 -11.30 -19.47 -22.30
CA GLU A 463 -10.70 -20.28 -23.37
C GLU A 463 -11.71 -20.79 -24.41
N THR A 464 -12.95 -21.11 -24.01
CA THR A 464 -13.95 -21.74 -24.90
C THR A 464 -14.24 -20.93 -26.18
N ASP A 465 -14.31 -21.58 -27.33
CA ASP A 465 -14.91 -21.05 -28.56
C ASP A 465 -16.35 -21.54 -28.80
N ASP A 466 -16.77 -22.56 -28.05
CA ASP A 466 -18.12 -23.10 -28.07
C ASP A 466 -19.13 -22.05 -27.58
N LYS A 467 -20.00 -21.67 -28.52
CA LYS A 467 -21.07 -20.68 -28.39
C LYS A 467 -22.16 -21.15 -27.43
N GLU A 468 -22.56 -22.42 -27.51
CA GLU A 468 -23.58 -23.01 -26.66
C GLU A 468 -23.08 -23.11 -25.23
N ARG A 469 -21.84 -23.59 -25.08
CA ARG A 469 -21.20 -23.68 -23.78
C ARG A 469 -21.04 -22.33 -23.11
N ALA A 470 -20.72 -21.27 -23.85
CA ALA A 470 -20.59 -19.94 -23.28
C ALA A 470 -21.91 -19.40 -22.73
N VAL A 471 -23.04 -19.64 -23.41
CA VAL A 471 -24.37 -19.25 -22.90
C VAL A 471 -24.75 -20.09 -21.68
N GLU A 472 -24.56 -21.42 -21.74
CA GLU A 472 -24.85 -22.33 -20.62
C GLU A 472 -24.10 -21.92 -19.35
N MET A 473 -22.82 -21.55 -19.49
CA MET A 473 -22.05 -21.09 -18.33
C MET A 473 -22.69 -19.84 -17.69
N LEU A 474 -23.18 -18.89 -18.50
CA LEU A 474 -23.74 -17.63 -18.02
C LEU A 474 -25.13 -17.77 -17.36
N ASP A 475 -25.81 -18.91 -17.50
CA ASP A 475 -27.13 -19.14 -16.87
C ASP A 475 -27.12 -19.05 -15.34
N VAL A 476 -25.96 -19.19 -14.72
CA VAL A 476 -25.83 -19.05 -13.26
C VAL A 476 -26.03 -17.61 -12.78
N TYR A 477 -26.07 -16.65 -13.70
CA TYR A 477 -26.22 -15.22 -13.41
C TYR A 477 -27.60 -14.71 -13.83
N GLU A 478 -28.14 -13.84 -12.99
CA GLU A 478 -29.38 -13.12 -13.27
C GLU A 478 -29.20 -12.14 -14.44
N ARG A 479 -30.31 -11.86 -15.13
CA ARG A 479 -30.39 -10.92 -16.26
C ARG A 479 -31.20 -9.69 -15.87
N PRO A 480 -31.00 -8.51 -16.52
CA PRO A 480 -30.13 -8.27 -17.69
C PRO A 480 -28.63 -8.38 -17.40
N LEU A 481 -27.87 -9.03 -18.29
CA LEU A 481 -26.43 -9.25 -18.11
C LEU A 481 -25.63 -8.60 -19.24
N TYR A 482 -24.71 -7.71 -18.86
CA TYR A 482 -23.75 -7.07 -19.76
C TYR A 482 -22.36 -7.59 -19.49
N ILE A 483 -21.57 -7.80 -20.54
CA ILE A 483 -20.19 -8.29 -20.47
C ILE A 483 -19.28 -7.20 -21.00
N TYR A 484 -18.43 -6.68 -20.12
CA TYR A 484 -17.46 -5.64 -20.45
C TYR A 484 -16.08 -6.25 -20.74
N LEU A 485 -15.57 -5.96 -21.93
CA LEU A 485 -14.23 -6.31 -22.38
C LEU A 485 -13.41 -5.02 -22.58
N GLY A 486 -12.49 -4.74 -21.65
CA GLY A 486 -11.54 -3.63 -21.79
C GLY A 486 -10.37 -3.94 -22.73
N GLU A 487 -9.52 -2.95 -23.01
CA GLU A 487 -8.44 -3.06 -24.01
C GLU A 487 -7.40 -4.15 -23.71
N MET A 488 -7.18 -4.46 -22.43
CA MET A 488 -6.27 -5.51 -21.98
C MET A 488 -6.95 -6.87 -21.78
N SER A 489 -8.23 -7.02 -22.15
CA SER A 489 -8.90 -8.31 -22.06
C SER A 489 -8.26 -9.34 -22.99
N ARG A 490 -8.08 -10.56 -22.48
CA ARG A 490 -7.46 -11.69 -23.19
C ARG A 490 -8.40 -12.89 -23.19
N ILE A 491 -9.56 -12.71 -23.81
CA ILE A 491 -10.56 -13.78 -23.92
C ILE A 491 -10.79 -14.13 -25.38
N ASN A 492 -11.18 -15.37 -25.62
CA ASN A 492 -11.64 -15.78 -26.95
C ASN A 492 -12.99 -15.09 -27.24
N GLU A 493 -13.11 -14.33 -28.31
CA GLU A 493 -14.36 -13.60 -28.57
C GLU A 493 -15.35 -14.34 -29.47
N ARG A 494 -14.92 -15.41 -30.15
CA ARG A 494 -15.76 -16.18 -31.08
C ARG A 494 -17.02 -16.74 -30.42
N LYS A 495 -16.95 -16.97 -29.10
CA LYS A 495 -18.07 -17.46 -28.30
C LYS A 495 -19.27 -16.49 -28.26
N PHE A 496 -19.06 -15.22 -28.57
CA PHE A 496 -20.11 -14.20 -28.63
C PHE A 496 -20.71 -14.01 -30.03
N GLU A 497 -20.22 -14.73 -31.05
CA GLU A 497 -20.70 -14.61 -32.43
C GLU A 497 -21.94 -15.50 -32.67
N ASN A 498 -23.01 -15.29 -31.91
CA ASN A 498 -24.27 -16.03 -32.02
C ASN A 498 -25.47 -15.13 -31.73
N GLY A 499 -26.69 -15.64 -31.95
CA GLY A 499 -27.93 -14.89 -31.73
C GLY A 499 -28.27 -14.59 -30.26
N CYS A 500 -27.41 -14.99 -29.31
CA CYS A 500 -27.62 -14.83 -27.88
C CYS A 500 -26.81 -13.71 -27.25
N PHE A 501 -25.99 -13.01 -28.04
CA PHE A 501 -25.23 -11.85 -27.59
C PHE A 501 -25.42 -10.68 -28.55
N ASP A 502 -26.05 -9.62 -28.04
CA ASP A 502 -26.13 -8.35 -28.75
C ASP A 502 -24.88 -7.52 -28.47
N LYS A 503 -24.15 -7.16 -29.52
CA LYS A 503 -23.00 -6.27 -29.39
C LYS A 503 -23.47 -4.82 -29.31
N ILE A 504 -23.52 -4.28 -28.10
CA ILE A 504 -24.01 -2.93 -27.82
C ILE A 504 -23.00 -1.86 -28.20
N LEU A 505 -21.70 -2.15 -28.00
CA LEU A 505 -20.63 -1.21 -28.28
C LEU A 505 -19.38 -1.95 -28.78
N GLN A 506 -18.73 -1.37 -29.80
CA GLN A 506 -17.39 -1.74 -30.23
C GLN A 506 -16.59 -0.49 -30.58
N GLU A 507 -15.62 -0.17 -29.73
CA GLU A 507 -14.72 0.95 -29.96
C GLU A 507 -13.27 0.50 -29.75
N ASN A 508 -12.48 0.47 -30.82
CA ASN A 508 -11.14 -0.09 -30.83
C ASN A 508 -11.14 -1.55 -30.31
N LYS A 509 -10.48 -1.79 -29.16
CA LYS A 509 -10.42 -3.09 -28.47
C LYS A 509 -11.47 -3.23 -27.37
N ILE A 510 -12.24 -2.18 -27.09
CA ILE A 510 -13.26 -2.17 -26.05
C ILE A 510 -14.56 -2.67 -26.64
N LYS A 511 -15.18 -3.66 -25.99
CA LYS A 511 -16.43 -4.28 -26.46
C LYS A 511 -17.39 -4.46 -25.29
N ILE A 512 -18.68 -4.25 -25.58
CA ILE A 512 -19.77 -4.55 -24.66
C ILE A 512 -20.74 -5.47 -25.36
N TYR A 513 -21.04 -6.60 -24.71
CA TYR A 513 -22.06 -7.53 -25.14
C TYR A 513 -23.20 -7.56 -24.12
N LYS A 514 -24.45 -7.64 -24.58
CA LYS A 514 -25.63 -7.93 -23.77
C LYS A 514 -26.06 -9.37 -24.04
N ALA A 515 -26.16 -10.18 -23.00
CA ALA A 515 -26.64 -11.56 -23.13
C ALA A 515 -28.18 -11.56 -23.18
N ILE A 516 -28.77 -12.08 -24.26
CA ILE A 516 -30.22 -12.02 -24.51
C ILE A 516 -30.95 -13.38 -24.40
N CYS A 517 -30.36 -14.50 -24.82
CA CYS A 517 -31.00 -15.82 -24.67
C CYS A 517 -30.74 -16.44 -23.30
N ASN A 518 -31.73 -17.10 -22.70
CA ASN A 518 -31.51 -18.17 -21.72
C ASN A 518 -31.27 -19.51 -22.44
N ASN A 519 -30.68 -20.50 -21.78
CA ASN A 519 -30.44 -21.83 -22.35
C ASN A 519 -31.72 -22.59 -22.77
N THR A 520 -32.89 -22.17 -22.27
CA THR A 520 -34.18 -22.61 -22.80
C THR A 520 -34.45 -22.15 -24.23
N ASP A 521 -33.89 -21.01 -24.65
CA ASP A 521 -34.21 -20.38 -25.94
C ASP A 521 -33.38 -20.99 -27.09
N MET A 522 -32.13 -21.38 -26.85
CA MET A 522 -31.29 -22.03 -27.88
C MET A 522 -31.74 -23.45 -28.26
N ARG A 523 -32.42 -24.17 -27.36
CA ARG A 523 -32.98 -25.50 -27.69
C ARG A 523 -34.17 -25.41 -28.67
N GLN A 524 -34.79 -24.24 -28.83
CA GLN A 524 -35.90 -24.08 -29.78
C GLN A 524 -35.40 -23.81 -31.20
N ASP A 525 -34.35 -23.00 -31.39
CA ASP A 525 -33.79 -22.72 -32.72
C ASP A 525 -33.16 -23.95 -33.38
N TYR A 526 -32.53 -24.85 -32.60
CA TYR A 526 -31.94 -26.08 -33.14
C TYR A 526 -32.98 -27.12 -33.61
N ASN A 527 -34.19 -27.08 -33.05
CA ASN A 527 -35.28 -27.97 -33.46
C ASN A 527 -35.98 -27.46 -34.73
N TYR A 528 -35.90 -26.16 -35.04
CA TYR A 528 -36.43 -25.60 -36.28
C TYR A 528 -35.47 -25.80 -37.46
N VAL A 529 -34.16 -25.74 -37.26
CA VAL A 529 -33.16 -25.93 -38.34
C VAL A 529 -32.99 -27.40 -38.76
N ASN A 530 -33.36 -28.37 -37.89
CA ASN A 530 -33.34 -29.80 -38.23
C ASN A 530 -34.69 -30.33 -38.75
N GLN A 531 -35.65 -29.44 -39.07
CA GLN A 531 -36.94 -29.79 -39.65
C GLN A 531 -37.15 -29.26 -41.09
N GLU A 532 -36.12 -28.70 -41.73
CA GLU A 532 -36.13 -28.37 -43.17
C GLU A 532 -35.15 -29.24 -43.98
#